data_AF-A0A846LUQ7-F1
#
_entry.id   AF-A0A846LUQ7-F1
#
_cell.length_a   1.000
_cell.length_b   1.000
_cell.length_c   1.000
_cell.angle_alpha   90.00
_cell.angle_beta   90.00
_cell.angle_gamma   90.00
#
_symmetry.space_group_name_H-M   'P 1'
#
loop_
_entity.id
_entity.type
_entity.pdbx_description
1 polymer ?
#
loop_
_entity_poly.entity_id
_entity_poly.type
_entity_poly.pdbx_seq_one_letter_code
_entity_poly.pdbx_strand_id
1 'polypeptide(L)'
;MARPPASIPRWLAPATAALAGATASVAALGPLGAGLVDHRVPPLLHDRLVGSAAVSLAVLVPLTLAAALLLRRRSPAGPLLALSVALGHWYLAAELVLVPERTGRPGDDEVFLPLFVAVLLLATAVAVGAWSAASTATTRLDRPTGTLVGVGLLMGSGLFVLGRHVPAWLDVVRGAPSAEYLAGPGAWWAVAFQELALLLPVSAAAGIAVLRRLPWSGHAAFAASGLLAVVGAAVGGAAWSSTRGYAGPTVDGATSTSAIGLVTAVPAVLCWVAVARTGRQNWASPVDHPGAGPAPDVGPRASSPAVAAPEARSDRHPGTIPRPRSAP
;
A
#
# COMPACT_ATOMS: atom_id res chain seq x y z
N MET A 1 26.65 -5.77 -13.03
CA MET A 1 25.71 -5.33 -14.07
C MET A 1 24.59 -4.53 -13.43
N ALA A 2 24.49 -3.22 -13.71
CA ALA A 2 23.36 -2.41 -13.26
C ALA A 2 22.13 -2.74 -14.12
N ARG A 3 21.02 -3.14 -13.49
CA ARG A 3 19.75 -3.29 -14.21
C ARG A 3 19.33 -1.91 -14.74
N PRO A 4 18.89 -1.79 -16.00
CA PRO A 4 18.34 -0.54 -16.50
C PRO A 4 17.18 -0.08 -15.61
N PRO A 5 17.00 1.24 -15.43
CA PRO A 5 15.92 1.78 -14.61
C PRO A 5 14.59 1.25 -15.14
N ALA A 6 13.77 0.70 -14.25
CA ALA A 6 12.44 0.21 -14.60
C ALA A 6 11.62 1.38 -15.17
N SER A 7 11.21 1.26 -16.44
CA SER A 7 10.37 2.26 -17.07
C SER A 7 8.97 2.24 -16.45
N ILE A 8 8.46 3.40 -16.01
CA ILE A 8 7.10 3.50 -15.46
C ILE A 8 6.09 3.21 -16.59
N PRO A 9 5.20 2.21 -16.43
CA PRO A 9 4.21 1.88 -17.47
C PRO A 9 3.25 3.05 -17.70
N ARG A 10 2.98 3.39 -18.97
CA ARG A 10 2.11 4.53 -19.33
C ARG A 10 0.66 4.36 -18.84
N TRP A 11 0.20 3.12 -18.67
CA TRP A 11 -1.15 2.80 -18.20
C TRP A 11 -1.34 3.03 -16.70
N LEU A 12 -0.25 3.11 -15.92
CA LEU A 12 -0.34 3.16 -14.46
C LEU A 12 -0.97 4.48 -13.97
N ALA A 13 -0.60 5.61 -14.58
CA ALA A 13 -1.18 6.91 -14.22
C ALA A 13 -2.71 6.99 -14.43
N PRO A 14 -3.28 6.65 -15.62
CA PRO A 14 -4.72 6.66 -15.80
C PRO A 14 -5.44 5.59 -14.95
N ALA A 15 -4.84 4.42 -14.72
CA ALA A 15 -5.42 3.41 -13.83
C ALA A 15 -5.53 3.89 -12.37
N THR A 16 -4.49 4.57 -11.85
CA THR A 16 -4.53 5.17 -10.52
C THR A 16 -5.57 6.29 -10.43
N ALA A 17 -5.72 7.12 -11.49
CA ALA A 17 -6.78 8.13 -11.52
C ALA A 17 -8.18 7.52 -11.57
N ALA A 18 -8.37 6.45 -12.36
CA ALA A 18 -9.61 5.70 -12.41
C ALA A 18 -9.97 5.08 -11.06
N LEU A 19 -8.98 4.58 -10.30
CA LEU A 19 -9.18 4.05 -8.95
C LEU A 19 -9.70 5.13 -7.98
N ALA A 20 -9.16 6.34 -8.06
CA ALA A 20 -9.66 7.49 -7.28
C ALA A 20 -11.11 7.82 -7.64
N GLY A 21 -11.43 7.85 -8.94
CA GLY A 21 -12.78 8.09 -9.44
C GLY A 21 -13.77 7.04 -8.98
N ALA A 22 -13.44 5.75 -9.13
CA ALA A 22 -14.30 4.65 -8.72
C ALA A 22 -14.57 4.65 -7.20
N THR A 23 -13.55 4.96 -6.39
CA THR A 23 -13.72 5.06 -4.94
C THR A 23 -14.59 6.26 -4.55
N ALA A 24 -14.40 7.40 -5.22
CA ALA A 24 -15.27 8.55 -5.02
C ALA A 24 -16.73 8.23 -5.41
N SER A 25 -16.94 7.49 -6.50
CA SER A 25 -18.27 7.00 -6.89
C SER A 25 -18.87 6.09 -5.82
N VAL A 26 -18.12 5.13 -5.27
CA VAL A 26 -18.60 4.26 -4.18
C VAL A 26 -19.03 5.09 -2.98
N ALA A 27 -18.22 6.05 -2.53
CA ALA A 27 -18.55 6.89 -1.38
C ALA A 27 -19.77 7.80 -1.64
N ALA A 28 -19.89 8.36 -2.85
CA ALA A 28 -20.99 9.24 -3.23
C ALA A 28 -22.31 8.49 -3.50
N LEU A 29 -22.26 7.29 -4.05
CA LEU A 29 -23.45 6.46 -4.28
C LEU A 29 -23.95 5.85 -2.96
N GLY A 30 -23.04 5.49 -2.06
CA GLY A 30 -23.36 4.90 -0.78
C GLY A 30 -23.56 5.94 0.34
N PRO A 31 -22.85 5.82 1.47
CA PRO A 31 -23.29 6.36 2.76
C PRO A 31 -23.20 7.89 2.91
N LEU A 32 -22.55 8.61 1.99
CA LEU A 32 -22.35 10.07 2.13
C LEU A 32 -23.18 10.93 1.17
N GLY A 33 -23.70 10.35 0.09
CA GLY A 33 -24.30 11.12 -0.97
C GLY A 33 -25.74 10.71 -1.23
N ALA A 34 -25.95 10.08 -2.38
CA ALA A 34 -27.28 9.88 -2.94
C ALA A 34 -28.12 8.82 -2.21
N GLY A 35 -27.54 8.07 -1.27
CA GLY A 35 -28.22 6.99 -0.55
C GLY A 35 -28.76 5.91 -1.48
N LEU A 36 -28.09 5.74 -2.65
CA LEU A 36 -28.51 4.78 -3.68
C LEU A 36 -28.05 3.36 -3.37
N VAL A 37 -27.09 3.20 -2.45
CA VAL A 37 -26.66 1.90 -1.97
C VAL A 37 -27.10 1.73 -0.53
N ASP A 38 -28.07 0.87 -0.32
CA ASP A 38 -28.49 0.45 1.01
C ASP A 38 -27.68 -0.78 1.43
N HIS A 39 -26.70 -0.55 2.31
CA HIS A 39 -25.81 -1.61 2.77
C HIS A 39 -26.51 -2.52 3.76
N ARG A 40 -26.46 -3.84 3.51
CA ARG A 40 -26.98 -4.89 4.40
C ARG A 40 -26.15 -5.06 5.69
N VAL A 41 -26.10 -4.01 6.49
CA VAL A 41 -25.32 -3.93 7.74
C VAL A 41 -26.18 -3.39 8.90
N PRO A 42 -25.86 -3.74 10.16
CA PRO A 42 -26.51 -3.14 11.32
C PRO A 42 -26.30 -1.61 11.35
N PRO A 43 -27.20 -0.85 12.01
CA PRO A 43 -27.04 0.61 12.15
C PRO A 43 -25.68 1.04 12.69
N LEU A 44 -25.12 0.28 13.66
CA LEU A 44 -23.81 0.57 14.23
C LEU A 44 -22.66 0.41 13.22
N LEU A 45 -22.77 -0.51 12.26
CA LEU A 45 -21.79 -0.63 11.18
C LEU A 45 -22.04 0.38 10.05
N HIS A 46 -23.29 0.82 9.86
CA HIS A 46 -23.61 1.88 8.91
C HIS A 46 -22.87 3.17 9.26
N ASP A 47 -22.91 3.60 10.54
CA ASP A 47 -22.17 4.79 10.98
C ASP A 47 -20.67 4.65 10.67
N ARG A 48 -20.10 3.47 10.83
CA ARG A 48 -18.68 3.23 10.49
C ARG A 48 -18.39 3.35 9.00
N LEU A 49 -19.28 2.85 8.15
CA LEU A 49 -19.17 3.01 6.71
C LEU A 49 -19.23 4.49 6.32
N VAL A 50 -20.08 5.29 6.95
CA VAL A 50 -20.13 6.75 6.77
C VAL A 50 -18.78 7.38 7.11
N GLY A 51 -18.21 7.04 8.28
CA GLY A 51 -16.92 7.57 8.73
C GLY A 51 -15.76 7.17 7.82
N SER A 52 -15.71 5.90 7.41
CA SER A 52 -14.70 5.38 6.48
C SER A 52 -14.81 5.99 5.07
N ALA A 53 -16.04 6.16 4.57
CA ALA A 53 -16.28 6.84 3.30
C ALA A 53 -15.84 8.31 3.35
N ALA A 54 -16.00 8.98 4.50
CA ALA A 54 -15.61 10.38 4.66
C ALA A 54 -14.09 10.52 4.60
N VAL A 55 -13.37 9.64 5.28
CA VAL A 55 -11.90 9.57 5.21
C VAL A 55 -11.45 9.22 3.80
N SER A 56 -12.15 8.31 3.12
CA SER A 56 -11.83 7.93 1.74
C SER A 56 -11.92 9.13 0.79
N LEU A 57 -12.99 9.93 0.87
CA LEU A 57 -13.15 11.14 0.06
C LEU A 57 -12.17 12.26 0.44
N ALA A 58 -11.98 12.50 1.74
CA ALA A 58 -11.20 13.63 2.22
C ALA A 58 -9.68 13.41 2.15
N VAL A 59 -9.23 12.15 2.23
CA VAL A 59 -7.81 11.81 2.33
C VAL A 59 -7.38 10.89 1.21
N LEU A 60 -8.01 9.72 1.09
CA LEU A 60 -7.52 8.66 0.21
C LEU A 60 -7.64 9.03 -1.27
N VAL A 61 -8.77 9.59 -1.70
CA VAL A 61 -9.01 10.04 -3.08
C VAL A 61 -8.02 11.15 -3.48
N PRO A 62 -7.83 12.24 -2.72
CA PRO A 62 -6.82 13.26 -3.01
C PRO A 62 -5.40 12.70 -3.11
N LEU A 63 -5.00 11.83 -2.19
CA LEU A 63 -3.66 11.19 -2.24
C LEU A 63 -3.51 10.31 -3.49
N THR A 64 -4.58 9.66 -3.93
CA THR A 64 -4.57 8.82 -5.12
C THR A 64 -4.47 9.65 -6.41
N LEU A 65 -5.16 10.79 -6.47
CA LEU A 65 -5.00 11.74 -7.56
C LEU A 65 -3.60 12.36 -7.58
N ALA A 66 -3.02 12.68 -6.41
CA ALA A 66 -1.65 13.13 -6.30
C ALA A 66 -0.66 12.06 -6.80
N ALA A 67 -0.89 10.79 -6.48
CA ALA A 67 -0.10 9.67 -7.01
C ALA A 67 -0.18 9.59 -8.54
N ALA A 68 -1.39 9.69 -9.11
CA ALA A 68 -1.59 9.71 -10.55
C ALA A 68 -0.86 10.88 -11.23
N LEU A 69 -0.89 12.07 -10.63
CA LEU A 69 -0.17 13.24 -11.11
C LEU A 69 1.35 13.05 -11.07
N LEU A 70 1.88 12.49 -9.98
CA LEU A 70 3.31 12.17 -9.85
C LEU A 70 3.76 11.13 -10.88
N LEU A 71 2.94 10.09 -11.12
CA LEU A 71 3.17 9.09 -12.17
C LEU A 71 3.17 9.73 -13.56
N ARG A 72 2.21 10.63 -13.84
CA ARG A 72 2.16 11.37 -15.12
C ARG A 72 3.40 12.23 -15.34
N ARG A 73 3.92 12.84 -14.27
CA ARG A 73 5.18 13.61 -14.27
C ARG A 73 6.43 12.73 -14.28
N ARG A 74 6.27 11.40 -14.30
CA ARG A 74 7.36 10.40 -14.19
C ARG A 74 8.24 10.61 -12.95
N SER A 75 7.64 11.09 -11.87
CA SER A 75 8.35 11.28 -10.61
C SER A 75 8.65 9.92 -9.95
N PRO A 76 9.86 9.72 -9.41
CA PRO A 76 10.21 8.50 -8.68
C PRO A 76 9.33 8.24 -7.45
N ALA A 77 8.71 9.27 -6.88
CA ALA A 77 7.79 9.15 -5.75
C ALA A 77 6.41 8.62 -6.16
N GLY A 78 6.05 8.70 -7.45
CA GLY A 78 4.73 8.31 -7.96
C GLY A 78 4.37 6.85 -7.68
N PRO A 79 5.22 5.87 -8.05
CA PRO A 79 4.98 4.46 -7.75
C PRO A 79 4.87 4.16 -6.25
N LEU A 80 5.66 4.82 -5.40
CA LEU A 80 5.60 4.59 -3.95
C LEU A 80 4.27 5.05 -3.36
N LEU A 81 3.81 6.26 -3.71
CA LEU A 81 2.49 6.73 -3.26
C LEU A 81 1.36 5.87 -3.81
N ALA A 82 1.43 5.54 -5.11
CA ALA A 82 0.42 4.71 -5.77
C ALA A 82 0.27 3.35 -5.11
N LEU A 83 1.39 2.71 -4.74
CA LEU A 83 1.40 1.42 -4.04
C LEU A 83 0.69 1.53 -2.67
N SER A 84 1.04 2.53 -1.86
CA SER A 84 0.44 2.75 -0.55
C SER A 84 -1.07 2.98 -0.64
N VAL A 85 -1.52 3.90 -1.50
CA VAL A 85 -2.95 4.21 -1.62
C VAL A 85 -3.74 3.07 -2.27
N ALA A 86 -3.15 2.35 -3.23
CA ALA A 86 -3.81 1.22 -3.87
C ALA A 86 -4.06 0.08 -2.87
N LEU A 87 -3.11 -0.21 -1.98
CA LEU A 87 -3.35 -1.17 -0.89
C LEU A 87 -4.44 -0.67 0.07
N GLY A 88 -4.48 0.63 0.37
CA GLY A 88 -5.56 1.23 1.17
C GLY A 88 -6.94 1.05 0.53
N HIS A 89 -7.06 1.34 -0.77
CA HIS A 89 -8.28 1.08 -1.55
C HIS A 89 -8.66 -0.39 -1.55
N TRP A 90 -7.68 -1.28 -1.76
CA TRP A 90 -7.91 -2.72 -1.75
C TRP A 90 -8.48 -3.18 -0.39
N TYR A 91 -7.90 -2.71 0.71
CA TYR A 91 -8.33 -3.03 2.07
C TYR A 91 -9.79 -2.60 2.29
N LEU A 92 -10.14 -1.36 1.96
CA LEU A 92 -11.49 -0.84 2.18
C LEU A 92 -12.52 -1.47 1.23
N ALA A 93 -12.15 -1.74 -0.03
CA ALA A 93 -13.02 -2.43 -0.96
C ALA A 93 -13.27 -3.88 -0.56
N ALA A 94 -12.29 -4.56 0.03
CA ALA A 94 -12.45 -5.92 0.56
C ALA A 94 -13.50 -5.95 1.68
N GLU A 95 -13.54 -4.94 2.55
CA GLU A 95 -14.59 -4.83 3.58
C GLU A 95 -15.98 -4.69 2.95
N LEU A 96 -16.16 -3.88 1.91
CA LEU A 96 -17.45 -3.76 1.21
C LEU A 96 -17.91 -5.08 0.56
N VAL A 97 -16.97 -5.95 0.19
CA VAL A 97 -17.30 -7.27 -0.35
C VAL A 97 -17.57 -8.28 0.77
N LEU A 98 -16.78 -8.29 1.84
CA LEU A 98 -16.80 -9.35 2.86
C LEU A 98 -17.77 -9.09 4.01
N VAL A 99 -18.04 -7.83 4.35
CA VAL A 99 -18.77 -7.43 5.56
C VAL A 99 -20.30 -7.55 5.45
N PRO A 100 -20.96 -7.17 4.32
CA PRO A 100 -22.42 -7.19 4.25
C PRO A 100 -23.05 -8.59 4.44
N GLU A 101 -24.10 -8.67 5.26
CA GLU A 101 -24.83 -9.91 5.56
C GLU A 101 -25.95 -10.18 4.53
N ARG A 102 -25.54 -10.65 3.35
CA ARG A 102 -26.40 -10.80 2.18
C ARG A 102 -27.62 -11.70 2.36
N THR A 103 -27.56 -12.70 3.23
CA THR A 103 -28.65 -13.68 3.40
C THR A 103 -29.63 -13.34 4.52
N GLY A 104 -29.44 -12.24 5.27
CA GLY A 104 -30.19 -12.00 6.51
C GLY A 104 -30.69 -10.59 6.76
N ARG A 105 -30.36 -9.61 5.89
CA ARG A 105 -30.73 -8.20 6.07
C ARG A 105 -31.27 -7.56 4.78
N PRO A 106 -32.20 -6.61 4.89
CA PRO A 106 -32.65 -5.81 3.75
C PRO A 106 -31.53 -4.88 3.27
N GLY A 107 -31.52 -4.59 1.97
CA GLY A 107 -30.56 -3.71 1.29
C GLY A 107 -30.33 -4.15 -0.16
N ASP A 108 -29.58 -3.38 -0.94
CA ASP A 108 -29.37 -3.62 -2.38
C ASP A 108 -27.88 -3.55 -2.81
N ASP A 109 -26.96 -3.60 -1.85
CA ASP A 109 -25.51 -3.54 -2.10
C ASP A 109 -24.98 -4.62 -3.08
N GLU A 110 -25.70 -5.73 -3.21
CA GLU A 110 -25.40 -6.80 -4.17
C GLU A 110 -25.44 -6.33 -5.63
N VAL A 111 -26.33 -5.38 -5.96
CA VAL A 111 -26.42 -4.79 -7.31
C VAL A 111 -25.13 -4.04 -7.65
N PHE A 112 -24.48 -3.46 -6.64
CA PHE A 112 -23.25 -2.70 -6.76
C PHE A 112 -21.99 -3.55 -6.51
N LEU A 113 -22.13 -4.85 -6.23
CA LEU A 113 -21.00 -5.77 -6.06
C LEU A 113 -20.01 -5.74 -7.23
N PRO A 114 -20.43 -5.67 -8.51
CA PRO A 114 -19.49 -5.54 -9.63
C PRO A 114 -18.59 -4.29 -9.52
N LEU A 115 -19.11 -3.18 -8.99
CA LEU A 115 -18.32 -1.96 -8.77
C LEU A 115 -17.27 -2.18 -7.67
N PHE A 116 -17.64 -2.79 -6.55
CA PHE A 116 -16.68 -3.08 -5.47
C PHE A 116 -15.58 -4.04 -5.92
N VAL A 117 -15.94 -5.09 -6.67
CA VAL A 117 -14.97 -6.02 -7.26
C VAL A 117 -14.09 -5.30 -8.29
N ALA A 118 -14.63 -4.39 -9.10
CA ALA A 118 -13.84 -3.60 -10.04
C ALA A 118 -12.82 -2.71 -9.32
N VAL A 119 -13.21 -2.04 -8.21
CA VAL A 119 -12.28 -1.27 -7.37
C VAL A 119 -11.19 -2.18 -6.81
N LEU A 120 -11.56 -3.36 -6.29
CA LEU A 120 -10.61 -4.33 -5.74
C LEU A 120 -9.57 -4.78 -6.78
N LEU A 121 -10.04 -5.18 -7.97
CA LEU A 121 -9.18 -5.63 -9.07
C LEU A 121 -8.29 -4.49 -9.59
N LEU A 122 -8.84 -3.28 -9.74
CA LEU A 122 -8.08 -2.12 -10.17
C LEU A 122 -7.03 -1.71 -9.14
N ALA A 123 -7.36 -1.77 -7.84
CA ALA A 123 -6.43 -1.55 -6.75
C ALA A 123 -5.29 -2.58 -6.77
N THR A 124 -5.59 -3.87 -6.97
CA THR A 124 -4.57 -4.92 -7.13
C THR A 124 -3.68 -4.65 -8.34
N ALA A 125 -4.26 -4.32 -9.50
CA ALA A 125 -3.49 -4.02 -10.71
C ALA A 125 -2.57 -2.82 -10.50
N VAL A 126 -3.06 -1.73 -9.90
CA VAL A 126 -2.26 -0.54 -9.57
C VAL A 126 -1.15 -0.89 -8.56
N ALA A 127 -1.45 -1.68 -7.52
CA ALA A 127 -0.45 -2.09 -6.53
C ALA A 127 0.68 -2.93 -7.17
N VAL A 128 0.35 -3.91 -8.00
CA VAL A 128 1.34 -4.73 -8.72
C VAL A 128 2.16 -3.88 -9.71
N GLY A 129 1.49 -3.04 -10.49
CA GLY A 129 2.14 -2.12 -11.44
C GLY A 129 3.08 -1.15 -10.73
N ALA A 130 2.63 -0.55 -9.62
CA ALA A 130 3.40 0.37 -8.80
C ALA A 130 4.59 -0.31 -8.12
N TRP A 131 4.41 -1.53 -7.60
CA TRP A 131 5.49 -2.34 -7.02
C TRP A 131 6.60 -2.61 -8.05
N SER A 132 6.21 -3.01 -9.27
CA SER A 132 7.17 -3.30 -10.35
C SER A 132 7.90 -2.05 -10.87
N ALA A 133 7.25 -0.88 -10.83
CA ALA A 133 7.79 0.38 -11.30
C ALA A 133 8.64 1.11 -10.24
N ALA A 134 8.49 0.76 -8.96
CA ALA A 134 9.23 1.37 -7.87
C ALA A 134 10.71 0.96 -7.92
N SER A 135 11.61 1.94 -7.95
CA SER A 135 13.05 1.70 -7.97
C SER A 135 13.58 1.38 -6.56
N THR A 136 14.48 0.39 -6.44
CA THR A 136 15.20 0.11 -5.20
C THR A 136 16.13 1.24 -4.78
N ALA A 137 16.55 2.11 -5.71
CA ALA A 137 17.39 3.25 -5.41
C ALA A 137 16.63 4.33 -4.62
N THR A 138 15.35 4.53 -4.93
CA THR A 138 14.50 5.56 -4.32
C THR A 138 13.96 5.17 -2.95
N THR A 139 14.14 3.92 -2.55
CA THR A 139 13.61 3.35 -1.32
C THR A 139 14.68 3.10 -0.25
N ARG A 140 15.91 3.59 -0.46
CA ARG A 140 16.98 3.48 0.55
C ARG A 140 16.73 4.50 1.65
N LEU A 141 16.32 3.99 2.81
CA LEU A 141 16.27 4.76 4.05
C LEU A 141 17.68 4.83 4.65
N ASP A 142 18.05 5.98 5.17
CA ASP A 142 19.24 6.11 6.01
C ASP A 142 19.09 5.28 7.28
N ARG A 143 20.21 4.87 7.88
CA ARG A 143 20.21 3.94 9.03
C ARG A 143 19.30 4.38 10.19
N PRO A 144 19.31 5.64 10.65
CA PRO A 144 18.45 6.03 11.77
C PRO A 144 16.97 6.03 11.38
N THR A 145 16.60 6.58 10.22
CA THR A 145 15.20 6.57 9.75
C THR A 145 14.70 5.15 9.50
N GLY A 146 15.51 4.29 8.88
CA GLY A 146 15.19 2.88 8.68
C GLY A 146 14.91 2.18 10.02
N THR A 147 15.72 2.45 11.04
CA THR A 147 15.50 1.86 12.37
C THR A 147 14.19 2.35 12.99
N LEU A 148 13.91 3.66 12.92
CA LEU A 148 12.67 4.25 13.43
C LEU A 148 11.42 3.73 12.71
N VAL A 149 11.46 3.63 11.37
CA VAL A 149 10.37 3.06 10.57
C VAL A 149 10.16 1.59 10.91
N GLY A 150 11.23 0.80 10.99
CA GLY A 150 11.16 -0.62 11.31
C GLY A 150 10.57 -0.88 12.70
N VAL A 151 11.05 -0.16 13.72
CA VAL A 151 10.52 -0.23 15.09
C VAL A 151 9.07 0.28 15.13
N GLY A 152 8.77 1.39 14.45
CA GLY A 152 7.43 1.96 14.39
C GLY A 152 6.40 1.02 13.78
N LEU A 153 6.75 0.30 12.71
CA LEU A 153 5.88 -0.73 12.12
C LEU A 153 5.63 -1.89 13.08
N LEU A 154 6.65 -2.35 13.80
CA LEU A 154 6.51 -3.42 14.80
C LEU A 154 5.67 -2.98 16.00
N MET A 155 5.94 -1.78 16.53
CA MET A 155 5.17 -1.18 17.62
C MET A 155 3.73 -0.96 17.22
N GLY A 156 3.47 -0.39 16.04
CA GLY A 156 2.12 -0.20 15.51
C GLY A 156 1.37 -1.53 15.36
N SER A 157 2.04 -2.56 14.83
CA SER A 157 1.45 -3.89 14.70
C SER A 157 1.12 -4.50 16.07
N GLY A 158 2.05 -4.43 17.02
CA GLY A 158 1.86 -4.93 18.38
C GLY A 158 0.76 -4.17 19.13
N LEU A 159 0.68 -2.85 18.97
CA LEU A 159 -0.36 -2.02 19.57
C LEU A 159 -1.74 -2.35 19.01
N PHE A 160 -1.87 -2.64 17.72
CA PHE A 160 -3.13 -3.11 17.13
C PHE A 160 -3.55 -4.47 17.72
N VAL A 161 -2.64 -5.45 17.78
CA VAL A 161 -2.95 -6.76 18.36
C VAL A 161 -3.35 -6.64 19.83
N LEU A 162 -2.50 -6.00 20.64
CA LEU A 162 -2.67 -5.95 22.09
C LEU A 162 -3.71 -4.93 22.56
N GLY A 163 -3.89 -3.84 21.82
CA GLY A 163 -4.80 -2.74 22.18
C GLY A 163 -6.21 -2.88 21.61
N ARG A 164 -6.37 -3.55 20.46
CA ARG A 164 -7.67 -3.70 19.79
C ARG A 164 -8.17 -5.14 19.82
N HIS A 165 -7.38 -6.09 19.32
CA HIS A 165 -7.89 -7.44 19.07
C HIS A 165 -7.91 -8.34 20.32
N VAL A 166 -6.84 -8.33 21.12
CA VAL A 166 -6.77 -9.16 22.33
C VAL A 166 -7.87 -8.78 23.34
N PRO A 167 -8.10 -7.48 23.66
CA PRO A 167 -9.18 -7.10 24.56
C PRO A 167 -10.56 -7.52 24.03
N ALA A 168 -10.83 -7.23 22.75
CA ALA A 168 -12.12 -7.57 22.15
C ALA A 168 -12.35 -9.09 22.08
N TRP A 169 -11.31 -9.90 21.84
CA TRP A 169 -11.41 -11.36 21.91
C TRP A 169 -11.64 -11.86 23.35
N LEU A 170 -10.94 -11.30 24.34
CA LEU A 170 -11.14 -11.63 25.75
C LEU A 170 -12.57 -11.31 26.22
N ASP A 171 -13.14 -10.20 25.76
CA ASP A 171 -14.51 -9.80 26.03
C ASP A 171 -15.51 -10.84 25.50
N VAL A 172 -15.31 -11.35 24.29
CA VAL A 172 -16.12 -12.45 23.72
C VAL A 172 -16.00 -13.73 24.56
N VAL A 173 -14.78 -14.15 24.90
CA VAL A 173 -14.54 -15.39 25.67
C VAL A 173 -15.09 -15.31 27.10
N ARG A 174 -15.07 -14.12 27.70
CA ARG A 174 -15.61 -13.87 29.05
C ARG A 174 -17.13 -13.68 29.08
N GLY A 175 -17.80 -13.75 27.93
CA GLY A 175 -19.25 -13.57 27.84
C GLY A 175 -19.71 -12.12 27.99
N ALA A 176 -18.82 -11.14 27.76
CA ALA A 176 -19.11 -9.72 27.76
C ALA A 176 -18.78 -9.07 26.39
N PRO A 177 -19.26 -9.62 25.26
CA PRO A 177 -18.90 -9.14 23.93
C PRO A 177 -19.32 -7.68 23.71
N SER A 178 -18.57 -6.99 22.85
CA SER A 178 -18.88 -5.61 22.49
C SER A 178 -20.22 -5.50 21.72
N ALA A 179 -20.84 -4.32 21.77
CA ALA A 179 -22.05 -4.03 21.00
C ALA A 179 -21.86 -4.26 19.49
N GLU A 180 -20.65 -4.01 18.98
CA GLU A 180 -20.29 -4.29 17.60
C GLU A 180 -20.31 -5.78 17.27
N TYR A 181 -19.71 -6.61 18.12
CA TYR A 181 -19.73 -8.05 17.95
C TYR A 181 -21.17 -8.58 17.95
N LEU A 182 -21.99 -8.11 18.90
CA LEU A 182 -23.40 -8.50 18.99
C LEU A 182 -24.23 -8.04 17.78
N ALA A 183 -23.90 -6.89 17.20
CA ALA A 183 -24.59 -6.36 16.03
C ALA A 183 -24.31 -7.20 14.76
N GLY A 184 -23.06 -7.67 14.58
CA GLY A 184 -22.69 -8.46 13.40
C GLY A 184 -21.42 -9.29 13.63
N PRO A 185 -21.54 -10.50 14.20
CA PRO A 185 -20.38 -11.34 14.51
C PRO A 185 -19.57 -11.71 13.26
N GLY A 186 -20.26 -11.94 12.13
CA GLY A 186 -19.61 -12.26 10.85
C GLY A 186 -18.76 -11.11 10.33
N ALA A 187 -19.31 -9.90 10.34
CA ALA A 187 -18.60 -8.67 10.00
C ALA A 187 -17.39 -8.45 10.93
N TRP A 188 -17.58 -8.60 12.23
CA TRP A 188 -16.53 -8.43 13.23
C TRP A 188 -15.36 -9.40 12.98
N TRP A 189 -15.65 -10.68 12.76
CA TRP A 189 -14.62 -11.67 12.45
C TRP A 189 -13.96 -11.43 11.10
N ALA A 190 -14.70 -11.04 10.06
CA ALA A 190 -14.13 -10.72 8.75
C ALA A 190 -13.07 -9.62 8.84
N VAL A 191 -13.39 -8.51 9.53
CA VAL A 191 -12.42 -7.42 9.78
C VAL A 191 -11.26 -7.91 10.63
N ALA A 192 -11.51 -8.64 11.72
CA ALA A 192 -10.45 -9.19 12.56
C ALA A 192 -9.51 -10.11 11.79
N PHE A 193 -10.01 -10.97 10.90
CA PHE A 193 -9.19 -11.82 10.04
C PHE A 193 -8.38 -10.99 9.04
N GLN A 194 -8.97 -9.98 8.41
CA GLN A 194 -8.26 -9.10 7.49
C GLN A 194 -7.10 -8.37 8.19
N GLU A 195 -7.30 -7.89 9.42
CA GLU A 195 -6.27 -7.24 10.21
C GLU A 195 -5.20 -8.24 10.69
N LEU A 196 -5.60 -9.34 11.34
CA LEU A 196 -4.69 -10.29 11.99
C LEU A 196 -3.96 -11.24 11.02
N ALA A 197 -4.59 -11.64 9.92
CA ALA A 197 -4.00 -12.60 8.98
C ALA A 197 -3.19 -11.91 7.86
N LEU A 198 -3.51 -10.66 7.53
CA LEU A 198 -2.89 -9.95 6.40
C LEU A 198 -2.17 -8.68 6.83
N LEU A 199 -2.89 -7.68 7.32
CA LEU A 199 -2.33 -6.34 7.55
C LEU A 199 -1.16 -6.34 8.54
N LEU A 200 -1.38 -6.91 9.73
CA LEU A 200 -0.40 -6.87 10.81
C LEU A 200 0.82 -7.77 10.54
N PRO A 201 0.67 -9.01 10.03
CA PRO A 201 1.82 -9.83 9.65
C PRO A 201 2.67 -9.20 8.54
N VAL A 202 2.04 -8.62 7.51
CA VAL A 202 2.77 -7.93 6.43
C VAL A 202 3.51 -6.72 6.96
N SER A 203 2.90 -5.96 7.88
CA SER A 203 3.52 -4.79 8.50
C SER A 203 4.70 -5.17 9.40
N ALA A 204 4.56 -6.22 10.20
CA ALA A 204 5.64 -6.76 11.01
C ALA A 204 6.79 -7.30 10.15
N ALA A 205 6.48 -8.03 9.08
CA ALA A 205 7.47 -8.53 8.14
C ALA A 205 8.22 -7.40 7.44
N ALA A 206 7.53 -6.33 7.02
CA ALA A 206 8.15 -5.13 6.49
C ALA A 206 9.08 -4.46 7.53
N GLY A 207 8.64 -4.33 8.78
CA GLY A 207 9.45 -3.81 9.88
C GLY A 207 10.72 -4.61 10.11
N ILE A 208 10.62 -5.94 10.20
CA ILE A 208 11.75 -6.87 10.33
C ILE A 208 12.69 -6.74 9.12
N ALA A 209 12.14 -6.65 7.91
CA ALA A 209 12.93 -6.53 6.69
C ALA A 209 13.76 -5.24 6.67
N VAL A 210 13.21 -4.13 7.13
CA VAL A 210 13.93 -2.85 7.26
C VAL A 210 15.05 -2.98 8.29
N LEU A 211 14.77 -3.54 9.47
CA LEU A 211 15.77 -3.74 10.52
C LEU A 211 16.90 -4.67 10.08
N ARG A 212 16.57 -5.71 9.29
CA ARG A 212 17.52 -6.65 8.70
C ARG A 212 18.15 -6.17 7.39
N ARG A 213 17.77 -4.98 6.90
CA ARG A 213 18.28 -4.37 5.65
C ARG A 213 18.13 -5.27 4.41
N LEU A 214 16.99 -5.95 4.30
CA LEU A 214 16.71 -6.78 3.13
C LEU A 214 16.55 -5.92 1.87
N PRO A 215 16.86 -6.44 0.66
CA PRO A 215 16.88 -5.64 -0.57
C PRO A 215 15.50 -5.08 -0.99
N TRP A 216 14.41 -5.69 -0.53
CA TRP A 216 13.03 -5.27 -0.79
C TRP A 216 12.42 -4.45 0.36
N SER A 217 13.19 -4.23 1.44
CA SER A 217 12.68 -3.63 2.68
C SER A 217 12.09 -2.23 2.48
N GLY A 218 12.71 -1.42 1.63
CA GLY A 218 12.24 -0.06 1.37
C GLY A 218 10.84 -0.06 0.73
N HIS A 219 10.62 -0.85 -0.33
CA HIS A 219 9.30 -1.00 -0.95
C HIS A 219 8.23 -1.44 0.04
N ALA A 220 8.52 -2.49 0.81
CA ALA A 220 7.60 -3.02 1.81
C ALA A 220 7.32 -2.00 2.93
N ALA A 221 8.31 -1.21 3.34
CA ALA A 221 8.13 -0.17 4.34
C ALA A 221 7.15 0.92 3.87
N PHE A 222 7.28 1.43 2.64
CA PHE A 222 6.34 2.40 2.07
C PHE A 222 4.93 1.81 1.93
N ALA A 223 4.84 0.58 1.42
CA ALA A 223 3.58 -0.13 1.25
C ALA A 223 2.85 -0.30 2.60
N ALA A 224 3.52 -0.92 3.57
CA ALA A 224 2.95 -1.24 4.87
C ALA A 224 2.64 0.01 5.69
N SER A 225 3.56 0.99 5.74
CA SER A 225 3.34 2.22 6.51
C SER A 225 2.19 3.05 5.94
N GLY A 226 2.13 3.20 4.61
CA GLY A 226 1.04 3.92 3.98
C GLY A 226 -0.30 3.22 4.13
N LEU A 227 -0.33 1.89 4.00
CA LEU A 227 -1.54 1.09 4.25
C LEU A 227 -2.01 1.26 5.71
N LEU A 228 -1.12 1.08 6.68
CA LEU A 228 -1.44 1.26 8.10
C LEU A 228 -1.96 2.67 8.41
N ALA A 229 -1.36 3.71 7.81
CA ALA A 229 -1.81 5.09 8.00
C ALA A 229 -3.24 5.29 7.46
N VAL A 230 -3.56 4.72 6.29
CA VAL A 230 -4.91 4.79 5.70
C VAL A 230 -5.92 4.03 6.56
N VAL A 231 -5.60 2.80 6.98
CA VAL A 231 -6.48 2.00 7.85
C VAL A 231 -6.70 2.71 9.20
N GLY A 232 -5.63 3.20 9.83
CA GLY A 232 -5.72 3.96 11.07
C GLY A 232 -6.59 5.20 10.94
N ALA A 233 -6.48 5.94 9.84
CA ALA A 233 -7.34 7.09 9.57
C ALA A 233 -8.81 6.66 9.36
N ALA A 234 -9.07 5.61 8.59
CA ALA A 234 -10.42 5.11 8.32
C ALA A 234 -11.11 4.62 9.60
N VAL A 235 -10.38 3.86 10.43
CA VAL A 235 -10.85 3.36 11.72
C VAL A 235 -11.11 4.50 12.70
N GLY A 236 -10.26 5.55 12.71
CA GLY A 236 -10.52 6.78 13.47
C GLY A 236 -11.79 7.51 12.99
N GLY A 237 -11.96 7.68 11.68
CA GLY A 237 -13.15 8.28 11.10
C GLY A 237 -14.43 7.52 11.43
N ALA A 238 -14.39 6.19 11.35
CA ALA A 238 -15.48 5.29 11.73
C ALA A 238 -15.82 5.38 13.22
N ALA A 239 -14.82 5.53 14.10
CA ALA A 239 -15.06 5.70 15.53
C ALA A 239 -15.77 7.03 15.83
N TRP A 240 -15.35 8.13 15.18
CA TRP A 240 -15.96 9.45 15.34
C TRP A 240 -17.35 9.59 14.74
N SER A 241 -17.65 8.92 13.62
CA SER A 241 -19.02 8.91 13.09
C SER A 241 -19.97 8.19 14.03
N SER A 242 -19.51 7.09 14.63
CA SER A 242 -20.30 6.28 15.56
C SER A 242 -20.67 7.04 16.84
N THR A 243 -19.89 8.05 17.27
CA THR A 243 -20.26 8.89 18.44
C THR A 243 -21.49 9.76 18.21
N ARG A 244 -21.94 9.93 16.95
CA ARG A 244 -23.15 10.70 16.61
C ARG A 244 -24.43 9.85 16.65
N GLY A 245 -24.31 8.52 16.72
CA GLY A 245 -25.43 7.58 16.76
C GLY A 245 -25.82 7.13 18.17
N TYR A 246 -26.93 6.39 18.28
CA TYR A 246 -27.63 6.07 19.54
C TYR A 246 -26.94 5.03 20.46
N ALA A 247 -25.80 4.46 20.08
CA ALA A 247 -25.08 3.45 20.89
C ALA A 247 -23.58 3.37 20.53
N GLY A 248 -22.97 4.51 20.18
CA GLY A 248 -21.57 4.57 19.76
C GLY A 248 -20.55 4.31 20.87
N PRO A 249 -19.27 4.08 20.51
CA PRO A 249 -18.18 4.11 21.47
C PRO A 249 -18.22 5.44 22.24
N THR A 250 -17.83 5.41 23.51
CA THR A 250 -17.62 6.64 24.28
C THR A 250 -16.58 7.52 23.58
N VAL A 251 -16.59 8.82 23.87
CA VAL A 251 -15.54 9.75 23.39
C VAL A 251 -14.14 9.20 23.68
N ASP A 252 -13.97 8.47 24.79
CA ASP A 252 -12.73 7.79 25.17
C ASP A 252 -12.34 6.66 24.19
N GLY A 253 -13.32 5.91 23.67
CA GLY A 253 -13.11 4.91 22.64
C GLY A 253 -12.69 5.53 21.29
N ALA A 254 -13.32 6.64 20.89
CA ALA A 254 -12.97 7.34 19.67
C ALA A 254 -11.58 8.00 19.74
N THR A 255 -11.22 8.58 20.90
CA THR A 255 -9.91 9.21 21.12
C THR A 255 -8.78 8.18 21.15
N SER A 256 -8.94 7.06 21.86
CA SER A 256 -7.95 5.97 21.89
C SER A 256 -7.70 5.39 20.49
N THR A 257 -8.77 5.15 19.74
CA THR A 257 -8.71 4.66 18.36
C THR A 257 -8.00 5.67 17.43
N SER A 258 -8.29 6.96 17.58
CA SER A 258 -7.62 8.03 16.83
C SER A 258 -6.14 8.13 17.17
N ALA A 259 -5.77 7.93 18.45
CA ALA A 259 -4.37 7.91 18.89
C ALA A 259 -3.59 6.76 18.24
N ILE A 260 -4.18 5.56 18.15
CA ILE A 260 -3.60 4.43 17.41
C ILE A 260 -3.39 4.80 15.94
N GLY A 261 -4.39 5.45 15.30
CA GLY A 261 -4.27 5.96 13.93
C GLY A 261 -3.12 6.95 13.75
N LEU A 262 -2.95 7.89 14.68
CA LEU A 262 -1.84 8.85 14.63
C LEU A 262 -0.48 8.18 14.79
N VAL A 263 -0.35 7.23 15.73
CA VAL A 263 0.90 6.49 15.96
C VAL A 263 1.28 5.68 14.72
N THR A 264 0.30 5.03 14.08
CA THR A 264 0.53 4.24 12.85
C THR A 264 0.79 5.08 11.62
N ALA A 265 0.44 6.37 11.62
CA ALA A 265 0.82 7.31 10.56
C ALA A 265 2.30 7.77 10.64
N VAL A 266 2.95 7.69 11.81
CA VAL A 266 4.34 8.17 12.00
C VAL A 266 5.32 7.50 11.04
N PRO A 267 5.36 6.16 10.86
CA PRO A 267 6.25 5.52 9.91
C PRO A 267 6.04 6.01 8.47
N ALA A 268 4.79 6.29 8.07
CA ALA A 268 4.48 6.79 6.73
C ALA A 268 5.02 8.20 6.54
N VAL A 269 4.83 9.09 7.54
CA VAL A 269 5.39 10.45 7.52
C VAL A 269 6.92 10.41 7.43
N LEU A 270 7.58 9.57 8.22
CA LEU A 270 9.05 9.42 8.17
C LEU A 270 9.53 8.94 6.80
N CYS A 271 8.86 7.95 6.21
CA CYS A 271 9.14 7.48 4.86
C CYS A 271 9.00 8.62 3.83
N TRP A 272 7.92 9.40 3.90
CA TRP A 272 7.67 10.53 3.00
C TRP A 272 8.68 11.66 3.16
N VAL A 273 9.05 12.01 4.40
CA VAL A 273 10.08 13.01 4.69
C VAL A 273 11.44 12.56 4.14
N ALA A 274 11.79 11.28 4.25
CA ALA A 274 13.02 10.73 3.69
C ALA A 274 13.06 10.85 2.15
N VAL A 275 11.95 10.53 1.46
CA VAL A 275 11.83 10.71 0.01
C VAL A 275 11.90 12.17 -0.40
N ALA A 276 11.24 13.07 0.35
CA ALA A 276 11.29 14.50 0.07
C ALA A 276 12.70 15.08 0.22
N ARG A 277 13.46 14.64 1.24
CA ARG A 277 14.85 15.05 1.48
C ARG A 277 15.81 14.52 0.40
N THR A 278 15.77 13.21 0.12
CA THR A 278 16.63 12.57 -0.89
C THR A 278 16.30 13.01 -2.31
N GLY A 279 15.03 13.22 -2.61
CA GLY A 279 14.59 13.81 -3.87
C GLY A 279 15.27 15.15 -4.11
N ARG A 280 15.20 16.09 -3.14
CA ARG A 280 15.86 17.40 -3.27
C ARG A 280 17.37 17.29 -3.50
N GLN A 281 18.05 16.34 -2.87
CA GLN A 281 19.48 16.13 -3.07
C GLN A 281 19.80 15.70 -4.51
N ASN A 282 19.05 14.75 -5.06
CA ASN A 282 19.25 14.26 -6.42
C ASN A 282 18.86 15.27 -7.51
N TRP A 283 17.95 16.21 -7.23
CA TRP A 283 17.62 17.31 -8.15
C TRP A 283 18.61 18.47 -8.10
N ALA A 284 19.27 18.68 -6.96
CA ALA A 284 20.19 19.79 -6.75
C ALA A 284 21.63 19.49 -7.21
N SER A 285 22.02 18.22 -7.29
CA SER A 285 23.28 17.87 -7.95
C SER A 285 23.10 18.03 -9.46
N PRO A 286 23.79 19.00 -10.12
CA PRO A 286 23.95 18.91 -11.55
C PRO A 286 24.50 17.52 -11.82
N VAL A 287 23.87 16.79 -12.74
CA VAL A 287 24.51 15.59 -13.26
C VAL A 287 25.77 16.10 -13.94
N ASP A 288 26.90 16.05 -13.24
CA ASP A 288 28.22 16.24 -13.84
C ASP A 288 28.29 15.15 -14.90
N HIS A 289 27.98 15.52 -16.14
CA HIS A 289 28.15 14.65 -17.28
C HIS A 289 29.63 14.28 -17.28
N PRO A 290 30.01 13.01 -16.98
CA PRO A 290 31.40 12.61 -16.88
C PRO A 290 32.12 12.60 -18.24
N GLY A 291 31.58 13.31 -19.24
CA GLY A 291 32.03 13.34 -20.63
C GLY A 291 32.31 14.73 -21.18
N ALA A 292 32.08 15.82 -20.43
CA ALA A 292 32.67 17.11 -20.76
C ALA A 292 34.05 17.28 -20.09
N GLY A 293 34.88 16.23 -20.17
CA GLY A 293 36.31 16.48 -20.16
C GLY A 293 36.64 17.40 -21.34
N PRO A 294 37.62 18.31 -21.21
CA PRO A 294 38.10 19.06 -22.36
C PRO A 294 38.36 18.06 -23.48
N ALA A 295 37.79 18.32 -24.66
CA ALA A 295 37.98 17.48 -25.82
C ALA A 295 39.47 17.11 -25.89
N PRO A 296 39.84 15.81 -25.87
CA PRO A 296 41.23 15.46 -26.05
C PRO A 296 41.66 16.13 -27.35
N ASP A 297 42.67 16.98 -27.26
CA ASP A 297 43.24 17.67 -28.41
C ASP A 297 43.68 16.58 -29.39
N VAL A 298 42.89 16.38 -30.44
CA VAL A 298 43.15 15.37 -31.46
C VAL A 298 44.28 15.93 -32.31
N GLY A 299 45.50 15.74 -31.82
CA GLY A 299 46.71 15.92 -32.61
C GLY A 299 46.62 15.11 -33.92
N PRO A 300 47.27 15.59 -35.00
CA PRO A 300 47.12 15.01 -36.33
C PRO A 300 47.48 13.52 -36.33
N ARG A 301 46.48 12.70 -36.67
CA ARG A 301 46.60 11.26 -36.88
C ARG A 301 47.71 10.97 -37.89
N ALA A 302 48.85 10.51 -37.41
CA ALA A 302 49.79 9.77 -38.22
C ALA A 302 49.12 8.46 -38.66
N SER A 303 49.05 8.28 -39.97
CA SER A 303 48.70 7.06 -40.66
C SER A 303 49.54 5.89 -40.13
N SER A 304 48.88 4.85 -39.61
CA SER A 304 49.53 3.58 -39.32
C SER A 304 48.75 2.43 -39.97
N PRO A 305 49.47 1.40 -40.47
CA PRO A 305 49.04 0.57 -41.58
C PRO A 305 48.17 -0.62 -41.15
N ALA A 306 47.54 -1.21 -42.15
CA ALA A 306 46.73 -2.41 -42.09
C ALA A 306 47.40 -3.54 -41.27
N VAL A 307 46.71 -4.00 -40.24
CA VAL A 307 47.04 -5.25 -39.53
C VAL A 307 45.95 -6.27 -39.82
N ALA A 308 46.43 -7.42 -40.28
CA ALA A 308 45.70 -8.53 -40.85
C ALA A 308 44.77 -9.26 -39.87
N ALA A 309 43.74 -9.88 -40.45
CA ALA A 309 42.80 -10.77 -39.80
C ALA A 309 43.46 -12.04 -39.24
N PRO A 310 43.05 -12.54 -38.06
CA PRO A 310 43.32 -13.91 -37.68
C PRO A 310 42.13 -14.82 -37.99
N GLU A 311 42.48 -15.82 -38.79
CA GLU A 311 41.91 -17.15 -38.99
C GLU A 311 40.92 -17.69 -37.95
N ALA A 312 39.92 -18.36 -38.53
CA ALA A 312 39.01 -19.28 -37.91
C ALA A 312 39.74 -20.39 -37.12
N ARG A 313 39.26 -20.68 -35.91
CA ARG A 313 39.56 -21.93 -35.22
C ARG A 313 38.28 -22.60 -34.75
N SER A 314 37.89 -23.61 -35.53
CA SER A 314 37.11 -24.78 -35.13
C SER A 314 37.69 -25.39 -33.85
N ASP A 315 36.87 -25.76 -32.87
CA ASP A 315 36.80 -27.17 -32.44
C ASP A 315 35.73 -27.47 -31.36
N ARG A 316 34.94 -28.48 -31.69
CA ARG A 316 34.15 -29.46 -30.92
C ARG A 316 34.37 -29.53 -29.40
N HIS A 317 33.24 -29.61 -28.66
CA HIS A 317 32.95 -30.79 -27.81
C HIS A 317 31.46 -30.86 -27.36
N PRO A 318 30.72 -31.96 -27.67
CA PRO A 318 29.43 -32.26 -27.06
C PRO A 318 29.60 -33.14 -25.82
N GLY A 319 29.35 -32.58 -24.64
CA GLY A 319 29.37 -33.29 -23.36
C GLY A 319 27.97 -33.64 -22.87
N THR A 320 27.58 -34.89 -23.07
CA THR A 320 26.44 -35.61 -22.45
C THR A 320 26.48 -35.56 -20.93
N ILE A 321 25.35 -35.27 -20.27
CA ILE A 321 25.13 -35.55 -18.83
C ILE A 321 23.88 -36.44 -18.66
N PRO A 322 23.92 -37.49 -17.81
CA PRO A 322 22.88 -38.51 -17.73
C PRO A 322 21.72 -38.14 -16.79
N ARG A 323 20.54 -38.68 -17.09
CA ARG A 323 19.34 -38.69 -16.24
C ARG A 323 19.54 -39.54 -14.97
N PRO A 324 19.05 -39.12 -13.80
CA PRO A 324 18.85 -40.02 -12.67
C PRO A 324 17.51 -40.75 -12.77
N ARG A 325 17.58 -42.04 -12.42
CA ARG A 325 16.53 -43.06 -12.36
C ARG A 325 15.45 -42.73 -11.32
N SER A 326 14.22 -43.01 -11.71
CA SER A 326 13.09 -43.32 -10.83
C SER A 326 13.27 -44.67 -10.13
N ALA A 327 12.89 -44.76 -8.86
CA ALA A 327 12.36 -45.96 -8.18
C ALA A 327 11.98 -45.59 -6.73
N PRO A 328 11.23 -46.45 -6.01
CA PRO A 328 9.96 -47.08 -6.35
C PRO A 328 8.79 -46.50 -5.53
#